data_AF-A0A968TCW2-F1
#
_entry.id   AF-A0A968TCW2-F1
#
_cell.length_a   1.000
_cell.length_b   1.000
_cell.length_c   1.000
_cell.angle_alpha   90.00
_cell.angle_beta   90.00
_cell.angle_gamma   90.00
#
_symmetry.space_group_name_H-M   'P 1'
#
loop_
_entity.id
_entity.type
_entity.pdbx_description
1 polymer ?
#
loop_
_entity_poly.entity_id
_entity_poly.type
_entity_poly.pdbx_seq_one_letter_code
_entity_poly.pdbx_strand_id
1 'polypeptide(L)'
;MPRKPAPRPSSPSAPTSWLYQAPQWQLYEVLLSLAWADEDELATMLVARQSPRSGKIAAASFLVDLRCLGARTAFVRICKGPADYERRLRDPLLAEAYMQPAELDLVARILQVGVEYAATLGFSPDPEYEQARLLLAGADPAACTVPVVAGGRHGRPRYRARPNDPVERILATLTRTVGADGFEYVPAKA
;
A
#
# COMPACT_ATOMS: atom_id res chain seq x y z
N MET A 1 35.75 12.05 -8.25
CA MET A 1 34.49 12.28 -7.51
C MET A 1 34.04 10.94 -6.90
N PRO A 2 34.18 10.71 -5.59
CA PRO A 2 33.71 9.45 -4.99
C PRO A 2 32.17 9.46 -4.97
N ARG A 3 31.55 8.39 -5.50
CA ARG A 3 30.09 8.19 -5.49
C ARG A 3 29.62 8.06 -4.05
N LYS A 4 28.64 8.88 -3.66
CA LYS A 4 27.95 8.82 -2.37
C LYS A 4 27.31 7.42 -2.23
N PRO A 5 27.56 6.68 -1.13
CA PRO A 5 26.97 5.36 -0.96
C PRO A 5 25.44 5.47 -0.85
N ALA A 6 24.75 4.54 -1.50
CA ALA A 6 23.30 4.42 -1.40
C ALA A 6 22.86 4.27 0.07
N PRO A 7 21.75 4.89 0.49
CA PRO A 7 21.24 4.73 1.84
C PRO A 7 20.93 3.25 2.10
N ARG A 8 21.47 2.71 3.20
CA ARG A 8 21.19 1.34 3.64
C ARG A 8 19.71 1.23 4.04
N PRO A 9 19.03 0.12 3.75
CA PRO A 9 17.70 -0.14 4.31
C PRO A 9 17.81 -0.17 5.84
N SER A 10 17.01 0.67 6.51
CA SER A 10 16.95 0.72 7.96
C SER A 10 16.39 -0.59 8.51
N SER A 11 17.08 -1.18 9.49
CA SER A 11 16.59 -2.31 10.27
C SER A 11 15.20 -2.02 10.85
N PRO A 12 14.30 -3.01 10.96
CA PRO A 12 12.97 -2.78 11.54
C PRO A 12 13.14 -2.34 13.00
N SER A 13 12.79 -1.09 13.28
CA SER A 13 12.77 -0.56 14.63
C SER A 13 11.73 -1.31 15.48
N ALA A 14 12.03 -1.55 16.76
CA ALA A 14 11.08 -2.12 17.71
C ALA A 14 9.73 -1.38 17.61
N PRO A 15 8.58 -2.09 17.69
CA PRO A 15 7.28 -1.46 17.48
C PRO A 15 7.11 -0.34 18.49
N THR A 16 7.10 0.90 17.99
CA THR A 16 7.07 2.07 18.86
C THR A 16 5.72 2.11 19.56
N SER A 17 5.68 2.43 20.86
CA SER A 17 4.49 2.35 21.71
C SER A 17 3.24 3.08 21.20
N TRP A 18 3.40 4.02 20.26
CA TRP A 18 2.29 4.71 19.61
C TRP A 18 1.53 3.84 18.61
N LEU A 19 2.16 2.83 17.98
CA LEU A 19 1.51 1.96 17.00
C LEU A 19 0.33 1.18 17.60
N TYR A 20 0.44 0.80 18.87
CA TYR A 20 -0.64 0.10 19.59
C TYR A 20 -1.74 1.05 20.08
N GLN A 21 -1.47 2.35 20.17
CA GLN A 21 -2.44 3.37 20.61
C GLN A 21 -3.18 4.01 19.43
N ALA A 22 -2.50 4.16 18.29
CA ALA A 22 -3.04 4.79 17.09
C ALA A 22 -4.39 4.21 16.61
N PRO A 23 -4.67 2.91 16.70
CA PRO A 23 -6.00 2.35 16.39
C PRO A 23 -7.17 3.02 17.11
N GLN A 24 -6.94 3.52 18.32
CA GLN A 24 -7.96 4.16 19.17
C GLN A 24 -8.05 5.67 18.94
N TRP A 25 -7.17 6.24 18.12
CA TRP A 25 -7.18 7.66 17.80
C TRP A 25 -8.27 7.98 16.76
N GLN A 26 -8.72 9.23 16.76
CA GLN A 26 -9.75 9.70 15.84
C GLN A 26 -9.26 9.60 14.40
N LEU A 27 -10.11 9.10 13.50
CA LEU A 27 -9.82 9.11 12.07
C LEU A 27 -9.71 10.56 11.60
N TYR A 28 -8.56 10.91 11.02
CA TYR A 28 -8.22 12.28 10.65
C TYR A 28 -8.39 12.50 9.16
N GLU A 29 -7.85 11.61 8.33
CA GLU A 29 -7.94 11.70 6.87
C GLU A 29 -7.81 10.31 6.25
N VAL A 30 -8.54 10.08 5.16
CA VAL A 30 -8.40 8.92 4.30
C VAL A 30 -8.37 9.40 2.85
N LEU A 31 -7.31 9.09 2.12
CA LEU A 31 -7.17 9.41 0.70
C LEU A 31 -6.91 8.15 -0.13
N LEU A 32 -7.43 8.14 -1.34
CA LEU A 32 -7.28 7.08 -2.34
C LEU A 32 -6.97 7.70 -3.70
N SER A 33 -6.03 7.14 -4.47
CA SER A 33 -5.75 7.58 -5.84
C SER A 33 -6.98 7.47 -6.74
N LEU A 34 -7.22 8.44 -7.63
CA LEU A 34 -8.40 8.47 -8.50
C LEU A 34 -8.50 7.23 -9.40
N ALA A 35 -7.37 6.82 -9.97
CA ALA A 35 -7.28 5.70 -10.91
C ALA A 35 -7.03 4.34 -10.21
N TRP A 36 -7.36 4.20 -8.92
CA TRP A 36 -7.08 2.98 -8.14
C TRP A 36 -7.64 1.69 -8.75
N ALA A 37 -8.74 1.80 -9.51
CA ALA A 37 -9.41 0.67 -10.15
C ALA A 37 -8.87 0.35 -11.56
N ASP A 38 -8.08 1.24 -12.15
CA ASP A 38 -7.53 1.07 -13.48
C ASP A 38 -6.54 -0.11 -13.52
N GLU A 39 -6.50 -0.85 -14.62
CA GLU A 39 -5.65 -2.05 -14.74
C GLU A 39 -4.16 -1.73 -14.92
N ASP A 40 -3.85 -0.49 -15.32
CA ASP A 40 -2.49 0.00 -15.52
C ASP A 40 -1.89 0.72 -14.30
N GLU A 41 -2.71 0.98 -13.29
CA GLU A 41 -2.35 1.79 -12.12
C GLU A 41 -2.27 0.95 -10.84
N LEU A 42 -1.50 1.48 -9.88
CA LEU A 42 -1.48 0.97 -8.51
C LEU A 42 -2.39 1.84 -7.64
N ALA A 43 -3.10 1.23 -6.72
CA ALA A 43 -3.90 1.96 -5.75
C ALA A 43 -2.96 2.54 -4.67
N THR A 44 -2.83 3.86 -4.65
CA THR A 44 -2.14 4.59 -3.59
C THR A 44 -3.16 5.00 -2.55
N MET A 45 -2.90 4.70 -1.28
CA MET A 45 -3.81 4.97 -0.17
C MET A 45 -3.06 5.64 0.97
N LEU A 46 -3.72 6.58 1.63
CA LEU A 46 -3.22 7.25 2.84
C LEU A 46 -4.30 7.21 3.90
N VAL A 47 -3.96 6.72 5.09
CA VAL A 47 -4.86 6.69 6.25
C VAL A 47 -4.15 7.37 7.41
N ALA A 48 -4.77 8.40 7.98
CA ALA A 48 -4.22 9.16 9.08
C ALA A 48 -5.19 9.18 10.28
N ARG A 49 -4.64 9.09 11.48
CA ARG A 49 -5.36 9.22 12.75
C ARG A 49 -4.69 10.23 13.66
N GLN A 50 -5.49 11.04 14.33
CA GLN A 50 -5.00 12.10 15.21
C GLN A 50 -5.25 11.77 16.68
N SER A 51 -4.19 11.86 17.47
CA SER A 51 -4.26 11.73 18.93
C SER A 51 -5.06 12.90 19.51
N PRO A 52 -6.23 12.66 20.15
CA PRO A 52 -7.02 13.74 20.74
C PRO A 52 -6.29 14.41 21.93
N ARG A 53 -5.36 13.69 22.57
CA ARG A 53 -4.59 14.21 23.70
C ARG A 53 -3.39 15.06 23.27
N SER A 54 -2.70 14.67 22.21
CA SER A 54 -1.40 15.27 21.86
C SER A 54 -1.38 16.00 20.53
N GLY A 55 -2.44 15.90 19.72
CA GLY A 55 -2.50 16.47 18.37
C GLY A 55 -1.59 15.78 17.34
N LYS A 56 -0.74 14.83 17.76
CA LYS A 56 0.12 14.02 16.88
C LYS A 56 -0.72 13.23 15.89
N ILE A 57 -0.17 13.01 14.70
CA ILE A 57 -0.82 12.24 13.64
C ILE A 57 -0.01 10.97 13.38
N ALA A 58 -0.65 9.81 13.51
CA ALA A 58 -0.14 8.55 13.00
C ALA A 58 -0.73 8.33 11.61
N ALA A 59 0.11 8.03 10.62
CA ALA A 59 -0.32 7.84 9.25
C ALA A 59 0.32 6.61 8.62
N ALA A 60 -0.45 5.91 7.80
CA ALA A 60 -0.04 4.77 7.00
C ALA A 60 -0.25 5.11 5.53
N SER A 61 0.73 4.78 4.71
CA SER A 61 0.58 4.81 3.26
C SER A 61 0.71 3.39 2.72
N PHE A 62 -0.07 3.10 1.69
CA PHE A 62 -0.06 1.82 1.00
C PHE A 62 0.01 2.05 -0.50
N LEU A 63 0.79 1.21 -1.18
CA LEU A 63 0.76 1.06 -2.61
C LEU A 63 0.33 -0.39 -2.91
N VAL A 64 -0.85 -0.54 -3.51
CA VAL A 64 -1.47 -1.85 -3.74
C VAL A 64 -1.54 -2.15 -5.23
N ASP A 65 -1.03 -3.32 -5.58
CA ASP A 65 -1.12 -3.94 -6.88
C ASP A 65 -2.29 -4.95 -6.88
N LEU A 66 -3.47 -4.48 -7.29
CA LEU A 66 -4.66 -5.33 -7.43
C LEU A 66 -4.50 -6.37 -8.55
N ARG A 67 -3.51 -6.24 -9.43
CA ARG A 67 -3.34 -7.09 -10.61
C ARG A 67 -2.35 -8.22 -10.40
N CYS A 68 -1.50 -8.14 -9.37
CA CYS A 68 -0.52 -9.17 -9.07
C CYS A 68 -0.06 -9.19 -7.60
N LEU A 69 0.70 -8.19 -7.16
CA LEU A 69 1.53 -8.30 -5.95
C LEU A 69 0.82 -7.96 -4.62
N GLY A 70 -0.43 -7.49 -4.65
CA GLY A 70 -1.17 -7.12 -3.44
C GLY A 70 -0.56 -5.88 -2.77
N ALA A 71 -0.46 -5.85 -1.44
CA ALA A 71 0.16 -4.74 -0.72
C ALA A 71 1.68 -4.71 -0.94
N ARG A 72 2.07 -4.06 -2.03
CA ARG A 72 3.44 -4.03 -2.57
C ARG A 72 4.38 -3.21 -1.71
N THR A 73 3.90 -2.09 -1.20
CA THR A 73 4.63 -1.23 -0.28
C THR A 73 3.67 -0.74 0.78
N ALA A 74 4.11 -0.78 2.02
CA ALA A 74 3.42 -0.17 3.13
C ALA A 74 4.46 0.56 3.99
N PHE A 75 4.06 1.65 4.63
CA PHE A 75 4.89 2.24 5.66
C PHE A 75 4.05 3.03 6.64
N VAL A 76 4.60 3.24 7.83
CA VAL A 76 3.97 3.99 8.91
C VAL A 76 4.82 5.17 9.35
N ARG A 77 4.17 6.24 9.78
CA ARG A 77 4.85 7.43 10.30
C ARG A 77 4.04 8.09 11.40
N ILE A 78 4.74 8.59 12.42
CA ILE A 78 4.18 9.52 13.39
C ILE A 78 4.71 10.93 13.13
N CYS A 79 3.80 11.89 13.04
CA CYS A 79 4.05 13.30 12.82
C CYS A 79 3.69 14.12 14.05
N LYS A 80 4.38 15.24 14.26
CA LYS A 80 4.21 16.10 15.45
C LYS A 80 2.84 16.77 15.51
N GLY A 81 2.16 16.93 14.38
CA GLY A 81 0.84 17.54 14.22
C GLY A 81 0.50 17.75 12.74
N PRO A 82 -0.62 18.45 12.42
CA PRO A 82 -1.11 18.65 11.05
C PRO A 82 -0.06 19.17 10.07
N ALA A 83 0.62 20.28 10.38
CA ALA A 83 1.63 20.86 9.50
C ALA A 83 2.87 19.97 9.27
N ASP A 84 3.19 19.05 10.18
CA ASP A 84 4.27 18.07 9.99
C ASP A 84 3.81 16.88 9.15
N TYR A 85 2.55 16.47 9.30
CA TYR A 85 1.89 15.46 8.48
C TYR A 85 1.76 15.92 7.02
N GLU A 86 1.27 17.14 6.79
CA GLU A 86 1.11 17.74 5.47
C GLU A 86 2.45 17.72 4.71
N ARG A 87 3.45 18.41 5.26
CA ARG A 87 4.77 18.55 4.64
C ARG A 87 5.50 17.22 4.41
N ARG A 88 5.45 16.28 5.37
CA ARG A 88 6.33 15.09 5.36
C ARG A 88 5.70 13.87 4.72
N LEU A 89 4.40 13.88 4.44
CA LEU A 89 3.69 12.72 3.95
C LEU A 89 2.59 13.06 2.96
N ARG A 90 1.63 13.90 3.36
CA ARG A 90 0.45 14.19 2.53
C ARG A 90 0.82 14.87 1.22
N ASP A 91 1.57 15.98 1.28
CA ASP A 91 1.89 16.77 0.10
C ASP A 91 2.81 16.03 -0.87
N PRO A 92 3.85 15.28 -0.41
CA PRO A 92 4.61 14.40 -1.30
C PRO A 92 3.74 13.35 -2.01
N LEU A 93 2.80 12.71 -1.31
CA LEU A 93 1.90 11.72 -1.93
C LEU A 93 0.96 12.37 -2.96
N LEU A 94 0.42 13.55 -2.66
CA LEU A 94 -0.43 14.31 -3.57
C LEU A 94 0.32 14.85 -4.80
N ALA A 95 1.64 15.03 -4.69
CA ALA A 95 2.49 15.39 -5.83
C ALA A 95 2.76 14.21 -6.77
N GLU A 96 2.69 12.97 -6.27
CA GLU A 96 2.94 11.74 -7.05
C GLU A 96 1.67 11.14 -7.64
N ALA A 97 0.50 11.36 -7.01
CA ALA A 97 -0.77 10.82 -7.46
C ALA A 97 -1.91 11.81 -7.24
N TYR A 98 -2.85 11.85 -8.20
CA TYR A 98 -4.14 12.49 -7.96
C TYR A 98 -4.94 11.64 -6.99
N MET A 99 -5.19 12.14 -5.78
CA MET A 99 -5.92 11.44 -4.74
C MET A 99 -7.17 12.22 -4.33
N GLN A 100 -8.16 11.50 -3.83
CA GLN A 100 -9.43 12.04 -3.32
C GLN A 100 -9.75 11.47 -1.94
N PRO A 101 -10.59 12.14 -1.14
CA PRO A 101 -11.18 11.54 0.05
C PRO A 101 -11.88 10.21 -0.27
N ALA A 102 -11.75 9.24 0.63
CA ALA A 102 -12.38 7.93 0.48
C ALA A 102 -12.88 7.40 1.82
N GLU A 103 -13.81 6.45 1.77
CA GLU A 103 -14.28 5.74 2.95
C GLU A 103 -13.23 4.75 3.46
N LEU A 104 -13.12 4.61 4.79
CA LEU A 104 -12.17 3.69 5.41
C LEU A 104 -12.44 2.23 4.99
N ASP A 105 -13.72 1.86 4.87
CA ASP A 105 -14.16 0.51 4.47
C ASP A 105 -13.72 0.17 3.05
N LEU A 106 -13.73 1.15 2.13
CA LEU A 106 -13.25 0.96 0.76
C LEU A 106 -11.73 0.71 0.74
N VAL A 107 -10.96 1.52 1.46
CA VAL A 107 -9.50 1.33 1.56
C VAL A 107 -9.16 -0.02 2.18
N ALA A 108 -9.86 -0.42 3.23
CA ALA A 108 -9.70 -1.75 3.84
C ALA A 108 -10.07 -2.87 2.86
N ARG A 109 -11.16 -2.71 2.09
CA ARG A 109 -11.61 -3.68 1.08
C ARG A 109 -10.60 -3.85 -0.05
N ILE A 110 -10.02 -2.75 -0.55
CA ILE A 110 -8.97 -2.78 -1.58
C ILE A 110 -7.75 -3.56 -1.10
N LEU A 111 -7.28 -3.27 0.12
CA LEU A 111 -6.15 -3.99 0.73
C LEU A 111 -6.46 -5.47 0.92
N GLN A 112 -7.64 -5.79 1.47
CA GLN A 112 -8.07 -7.17 1.68
C GLN A 112 -8.06 -7.96 0.35
N VAL A 113 -8.77 -7.45 -0.66
CA VAL A 113 -8.90 -8.13 -1.96
C VAL A 113 -7.54 -8.28 -2.65
N GLY A 114 -6.70 -7.24 -2.62
CA GLY A 114 -5.36 -7.30 -3.22
C GLY A 114 -4.44 -8.30 -2.51
N VAL A 115 -4.41 -8.30 -1.18
CA VAL A 115 -3.56 -9.21 -0.39
C VAL A 115 -4.04 -10.66 -0.52
N GLU A 116 -5.34 -10.90 -0.45
CA GLU A 116 -5.92 -12.25 -0.63
C GLU A 116 -5.57 -12.80 -2.02
N TYR A 117 -5.74 -11.99 -3.07
CA TYR A 117 -5.39 -12.40 -4.43
C TYR A 117 -3.88 -12.68 -4.58
N ALA A 118 -3.02 -11.79 -4.10
CA ALA A 118 -1.56 -11.98 -4.16
C ALA A 118 -1.10 -13.23 -3.41
N ALA A 119 -1.76 -13.57 -2.30
CA ALA A 119 -1.49 -14.80 -1.56
C ALA A 119 -1.77 -16.05 -2.40
N THR A 120 -2.81 -16.05 -3.24
CA THR A 120 -3.07 -17.17 -4.17
C THR A 120 -1.95 -17.38 -5.21
N LEU A 121 -1.17 -16.32 -5.47
CA LEU A 121 -0.04 -16.36 -6.40
C LEU A 121 1.28 -16.74 -5.72
N GLY A 122 1.30 -16.84 -4.39
CA GLY A 122 2.49 -17.12 -3.59
C GLY A 122 3.26 -15.87 -3.17
N PHE A 123 2.63 -14.68 -3.19
CA PHE A 123 3.21 -13.45 -2.67
C PHE A 123 2.74 -13.14 -1.25
N SER A 124 3.62 -12.55 -0.47
CA SER A 124 3.32 -11.97 0.84
C SER A 124 3.31 -10.46 0.72
N PRO A 125 2.48 -9.75 1.52
CA PRO A 125 2.50 -8.30 1.55
C PRO A 125 3.85 -7.76 2.06
N ASP A 126 4.07 -6.46 1.84
CA ASP A 126 5.23 -5.73 2.35
C ASP A 126 5.44 -6.00 3.87
N PRO A 127 6.68 -6.17 4.36
CA PRO A 127 6.94 -6.45 5.77
C PRO A 127 6.37 -5.43 6.77
N GLU A 128 6.19 -4.16 6.37
CA GLU A 128 5.56 -3.13 7.21
C GLU A 128 4.03 -3.13 7.14
N TYR A 129 3.42 -3.93 6.25
CA TYR A 129 1.97 -4.02 6.09
C TYR A 129 1.24 -4.30 7.40
N GLU A 130 1.75 -5.23 8.21
CA GLU A 130 1.16 -5.61 9.48
C GLU A 130 1.09 -4.45 10.48
N GLN A 131 2.07 -3.54 10.44
CA GLN A 131 2.07 -2.33 11.27
C GLN A 131 1.15 -1.27 10.68
N ALA A 132 1.17 -1.11 9.36
CA ALA A 132 0.35 -0.14 8.65
C ALA A 132 -1.15 -0.42 8.76
N ARG A 133 -1.55 -1.69 8.63
CA ARG A 133 -2.97 -2.09 8.70
C ARG A 133 -3.61 -1.83 10.06
N LEU A 134 -2.84 -1.63 11.13
CA LEU A 134 -3.37 -1.23 12.44
C LEU A 134 -4.16 0.08 12.36
N LEU A 135 -3.80 0.98 11.44
CA LEU A 135 -4.48 2.27 11.26
C LEU A 135 -5.84 2.13 10.55
N LEU A 136 -6.19 0.94 10.06
CA LEU A 136 -7.51 0.60 9.52
C LEU A 136 -8.51 0.16 10.61
N ALA A 137 -8.15 0.22 11.89
CA ALA A 137 -9.02 -0.24 12.98
C ALA A 137 -10.43 0.40 12.93
N GLY A 138 -11.46 -0.43 13.03
CA GLY A 138 -12.85 0.01 12.93
C GLY A 138 -13.40 0.08 11.51
N ALA A 139 -12.61 -0.26 10.49
CA ALA A 139 -13.13 -0.54 9.15
C ALA A 139 -13.92 -1.86 9.13
N ASP A 140 -14.99 -1.90 8.35
CA ASP A 140 -15.70 -3.11 7.96
C ASP A 140 -15.63 -3.29 6.43
N PRO A 141 -14.59 -3.97 5.92
CA PRO A 141 -14.46 -4.18 4.47
C PRO A 141 -15.59 -5.03 3.88
N ALA A 142 -16.30 -5.84 4.69
CA ALA A 142 -17.43 -6.64 4.22
C ALA A 142 -18.69 -5.79 4.00
N ALA A 143 -18.82 -4.66 4.70
CA ALA A 143 -19.90 -3.69 4.47
C ALA A 143 -19.70 -2.83 3.21
N CYS A 144 -18.48 -2.81 2.64
CA CYS A 144 -18.19 -2.05 1.43
C CYS A 144 -18.89 -2.67 0.20
N THR A 145 -19.82 -1.91 -0.42
CA THR A 145 -20.55 -2.35 -1.61
C THR A 145 -19.86 -1.99 -2.93
N VAL A 146 -18.75 -1.24 -2.88
CA VAL A 146 -17.99 -0.86 -4.09
C VAL A 146 -17.29 -2.10 -4.64
N PRO A 147 -17.50 -2.46 -5.92
CA PRO A 147 -16.80 -3.59 -6.53
C PRO A 147 -15.29 -3.35 -6.56
N VAL A 148 -14.53 -4.27 -5.96
CA VAL A 148 -13.07 -4.33 -6.07
C VAL A 148 -12.70 -5.61 -6.78
N VAL A 149 -12.09 -5.50 -7.96
CA VAL A 149 -11.70 -6.62 -8.80
C VAL A 149 -10.19 -6.80 -8.72
N ALA A 150 -9.74 -8.00 -8.36
CA ALA A 150 -8.33 -8.40 -8.44
C ALA A 150 -8.03 -9.24 -9.68
N GLY A 151 -6.75 -9.26 -10.07
CA GLY A 151 -6.28 -9.83 -11.33
C GLY A 151 -6.55 -8.93 -12.53
N GLY A 152 -5.85 -9.17 -13.63
CA GLY A 152 -6.10 -8.52 -14.90
C GLY A 152 -7.18 -9.24 -15.70
N ARG A 153 -7.10 -9.16 -17.03
CA ARG A 153 -8.03 -9.81 -17.95
C ARG A 153 -8.20 -11.31 -17.64
N HIS A 154 -9.46 -11.73 -17.45
CA HIS A 154 -9.87 -13.08 -17.05
C HIS A 154 -9.34 -13.53 -15.67
N GLY A 155 -9.03 -12.59 -14.78
CA GLY A 155 -8.49 -12.89 -13.45
C GLY A 155 -7.04 -13.37 -13.46
N ARG A 156 -6.34 -13.26 -14.61
CA ARG A 156 -4.93 -13.66 -14.71
C ARG A 156 -4.02 -12.59 -14.11
N PRO A 157 -2.89 -12.97 -13.49
CA PRO A 157 -1.93 -12.00 -12.99
C PRO A 157 -1.39 -11.12 -14.12
N ARG A 158 -1.30 -9.83 -13.85
CA ARG A 158 -0.60 -8.88 -14.71
C ARG A 158 0.46 -8.17 -13.89
N TYR A 159 1.69 -8.62 -14.04
CA TYR A 159 2.83 -8.06 -13.33
C TYR A 159 3.45 -6.91 -14.12
N ARG A 160 3.39 -5.70 -13.54
CA ARG A 160 4.07 -4.52 -14.06
C ARG A 160 5.34 -4.24 -13.25
N ALA A 161 6.50 -4.37 -13.91
CA ALA A 161 7.78 -4.10 -13.29
C ALA A 161 7.95 -2.61 -13.00
N ARG A 162 8.56 -2.34 -11.85
CA ARG A 162 9.00 -1.01 -11.42
C ARG A 162 10.53 -1.00 -11.28
N PRO A 163 11.17 0.18 -11.32
CA PRO A 163 12.59 0.29 -11.01
C PRO A 163 12.91 -0.38 -9.67
N ASN A 164 14.00 -1.16 -9.66
CA ASN A 164 14.51 -1.92 -8.50
C ASN A 164 13.67 -3.14 -8.06
N ASP A 165 12.69 -3.56 -8.84
CA ASP A 165 12.01 -4.82 -8.56
C ASP A 165 12.94 -6.02 -8.66
N PRO A 166 12.75 -7.05 -7.81
CA PRO A 166 13.38 -8.35 -8.01
C PRO A 166 12.65 -9.14 -9.11
N VAL A 167 12.65 -8.60 -10.34
CA VAL A 167 11.86 -9.08 -11.49
C VAL A 167 12.00 -10.58 -11.69
N GLU A 168 13.23 -11.10 -11.72
CA GLU A 168 13.51 -12.53 -11.94
C GLU A 168 12.82 -13.42 -10.89
N ARG A 169 12.84 -13.01 -9.62
CA ARG A 169 12.21 -13.75 -8.52
C ARG A 169 10.68 -13.72 -8.64
N ILE A 170 10.12 -12.58 -9.03
CA ILE A 170 8.67 -12.42 -9.22
C ILE A 170 8.21 -13.31 -10.38
N LEU A 171 8.89 -13.24 -11.53
CA LEU A 171 8.59 -14.07 -12.69
C LEU A 171 8.73 -15.56 -12.39
N ALA A 172 9.79 -15.98 -11.68
CA ALA A 172 9.96 -17.37 -11.27
C ALA A 172 8.82 -17.85 -10.35
N THR A 173 8.32 -16.98 -9.47
CA THR A 173 7.17 -17.29 -8.61
C THR A 173 5.90 -17.47 -9.44
N LEU A 174 5.62 -16.53 -10.35
CA LEU A 174 4.45 -16.61 -11.24
C LEU A 174 4.50 -17.84 -12.14
N THR A 175 5.64 -18.12 -12.78
CA THR A 175 5.82 -19.31 -13.62
C THR A 175 5.58 -20.59 -12.85
N ARG A 176 6.03 -20.67 -11.59
CA ARG A 176 5.77 -21.84 -10.73
C ARG A 176 4.29 -21.98 -10.35
N THR A 177 3.58 -20.87 -10.13
CA THR A 177 2.20 -20.89 -9.63
C THR A 177 1.16 -21.03 -10.74
N VAL A 178 1.31 -20.32 -11.86
CA VAL A 178 0.31 -20.27 -12.94
C VAL A 178 0.84 -20.71 -14.31
N GLY A 179 2.13 -21.09 -14.41
CA GLY A 179 2.78 -21.44 -15.67
C GLY A 179 3.32 -20.22 -16.44
N ALA A 180 4.18 -20.46 -17.43
CA ALA A 180 4.85 -19.40 -18.19
C ALA A 180 3.88 -18.53 -19.01
N ASP A 181 2.76 -19.11 -19.48
CA ASP A 181 1.70 -18.40 -20.21
C ASP A 181 0.52 -17.96 -19.31
N GLY A 182 0.64 -18.20 -18.01
CA GLY A 182 -0.42 -17.97 -17.03
C GLY A 182 -0.57 -16.52 -16.57
N PHE A 183 0.36 -15.65 -16.94
CA PHE A 183 0.41 -14.25 -16.52
C PHE A 183 0.87 -13.32 -17.64
N GLU A 184 0.54 -12.05 -17.54
CA GLU A 184 1.07 -10.98 -18.38
C GLU A 184 2.24 -10.29 -17.66
N TYR A 185 3.32 -10.01 -18.38
CA TYR A 185 4.46 -9.26 -17.89
C TYR A 185 4.63 -7.97 -18.68
N VAL A 186 4.65 -6.84 -17.97
CA VAL A 186 4.91 -5.51 -18.53
C VAL A 186 6.23 -5.00 -17.95
N PRO A 187 7.29 -4.87 -18.76
CA PRO A 187 8.58 -4.38 -18.29
C PRO A 187 8.48 -2.91 -17.85
N ALA A 188 9.40 -2.51 -16.96
CA ALA A 188 9.50 -1.10 -16.55
C ALA A 188 9.81 -0.23 -17.77
N LYS A 189 9.18 0.95 -17.86
CA LYS A 189 9.59 1.95 -18.86
C LYS A 189 11.02 2.40 -18.55
N ALA A 190 11.85 2.43 -19.60
CA ALA A 190 13.21 2.98 -19.55
C ALA A 190 13.21 4.48 -19.28
#